data_AF-A0A923MN20-F1
#
_entry.id   AF-A0A923MN20-F1
#
_cell.length_a   1.000
_cell.length_b   1.000
_cell.length_c   1.000
_cell.angle_alpha   90.00
_cell.angle_beta   90.00
_cell.angle_gamma   90.00
#
_symmetry.space_group_name_H-M   'P 1'
#
loop_
_entity.id
_entity.type
_entity.pdbx_description
1 polymer ?
#
loop_
_entity_poly.entity_id
_entity_poly.type
_entity_poly.pdbx_seq_one_letter_code
_entity_poly.pdbx_strand_id
1 'polypeptide(L)'
;MSDETEFKLAQDAEAYLAANLTRLQPATTKLAAFQNDRGRQLALALERREAIYLWAEACPPDMEGIEINNVKRPKLPYAPDQARSSAVNSQCSRLAEGNKAWYLRCTTMAALERFIRWYAAA
;
A
#
# COMPACT_ATOMS: atom_id res chain seq x y z
N MET A 1 -21.76 9.17 -12.78
CA MET A 1 -22.07 8.32 -11.60
C MET A 1 -20.86 7.53 -11.11
N SER A 2 -19.68 7.64 -11.72
CA SER A 2 -18.50 6.83 -11.38
C SER A 2 -17.64 7.42 -10.26
N ASP A 3 -17.66 8.74 -10.05
CA ASP A 3 -16.75 9.41 -9.11
C ASP A 3 -17.04 9.14 -7.62
N GLU A 4 -18.30 9.01 -7.19
CA GLU A 4 -18.64 8.84 -5.77
C GLU A 4 -18.21 7.48 -5.21
N THR A 5 -18.35 6.41 -5.99
CA THR A 5 -17.99 5.05 -5.57
C THR A 5 -16.48 4.89 -5.41
N GLU A 6 -15.71 5.58 -6.24
CA GLU A 6 -14.25 5.46 -6.28
C GLU A 6 -13.55 6.23 -5.15
N PHE A 7 -14.04 7.43 -4.80
CA PHE A 7 -13.56 8.16 -3.62
C PHE A 7 -13.79 7.39 -2.32
N LYS A 8 -14.91 6.68 -2.26
CA LYS A 8 -15.27 5.87 -1.09
C LYS A 8 -14.29 4.72 -0.88
N LEU A 9 -13.73 4.13 -1.94
CA LEU A 9 -12.85 2.96 -1.83
C LEU A 9 -11.52 3.28 -1.12
N ALA A 10 -10.87 4.39 -1.46
CA ALA A 10 -9.63 4.81 -0.81
C ALA A 10 -9.86 5.20 0.66
N GLN A 11 -10.99 5.85 0.97
CA GLN A 11 -11.37 6.22 2.33
C GLN A 11 -11.70 4.99 3.19
N ASP A 12 -12.46 4.05 2.65
CA ASP A 12 -12.79 2.78 3.32
C ASP A 12 -11.52 1.96 3.59
N ALA A 13 -10.60 1.91 2.61
CA ALA A 13 -9.29 1.28 2.78
C ALA A 13 -8.46 1.97 3.87
N GLU A 14 -8.39 3.30 3.88
CA GLU A 14 -7.66 4.05 4.89
C GLU A 14 -8.23 3.83 6.29
N ALA A 15 -9.55 3.88 6.45
CA ALA A 15 -10.24 3.64 7.71
C ALA A 15 -9.97 2.22 8.22
N TYR A 16 -10.05 1.22 7.32
CA TYR A 16 -9.73 -0.16 7.66
C TYR A 16 -8.27 -0.30 8.12
N LEU A 17 -7.31 0.29 7.40
CA LEU A 17 -5.91 0.24 7.80
C LEU A 17 -5.66 0.93 9.13
N ALA A 18 -6.28 2.09 9.38
CA ALA A 18 -6.16 2.81 10.64
C ALA A 18 -6.75 2.06 11.83
N ALA A 19 -7.73 1.19 11.61
CA ALA A 19 -8.29 0.32 12.64
C ALA A 19 -7.41 -0.89 12.97
N ASN A 20 -6.54 -1.31 12.05
CA ASN A 20 -5.75 -2.56 12.17
C ASN A 20 -4.24 -2.34 12.32
N LEU A 21 -3.74 -1.16 11.97
CA LEU A 21 -2.32 -0.82 11.96
C LEU A 21 -2.06 0.51 12.68
N THR A 22 -0.83 0.70 13.15
CA THR A 22 -0.41 1.98 13.73
C THR A 22 -0.06 2.97 12.62
N ARG A 23 -0.71 4.13 12.62
CA ARG A 23 -0.37 5.21 11.70
C ARG A 23 0.99 5.82 12.07
N LEU A 24 1.89 5.94 11.09
CA LEU A 24 3.25 6.46 11.31
C LEU A 24 3.28 7.99 11.38
N GLN A 25 2.51 8.65 10.53
CA GLN A 25 2.45 10.10 10.37
C GLN A 25 1.05 10.53 9.91
N PRO A 26 0.67 11.81 10.06
CA PRO A 26 -0.55 12.32 9.42
C PRO A 26 -0.58 12.02 7.92
N ALA A 27 -1.74 11.62 7.41
CA ALA A 27 -1.92 11.40 5.98
C ALA A 27 -1.65 12.70 5.20
N THR A 28 -1.03 12.55 4.04
CA THR A 28 -0.99 13.60 3.03
C THR A 28 -2.23 13.50 2.12
N THR A 29 -2.35 14.42 1.17
CA THR A 29 -3.36 14.30 0.10
C THR A 29 -3.15 13.09 -0.82
N LYS A 30 -1.97 12.45 -0.79
CA LYS A 30 -1.59 11.38 -1.72
C LYS A 30 -1.36 10.04 -1.07
N LEU A 31 -1.07 10.02 0.23
CA LEU A 31 -0.52 8.85 0.89
C LEU A 31 -0.83 8.84 2.38
N ALA A 32 -1.17 7.66 2.90
CA ALA A 32 -1.26 7.36 4.33
C ALA A 32 -0.27 6.26 4.69
N ALA A 33 0.57 6.52 5.70
CA ALA A 33 1.65 5.63 6.14
C ALA A 33 1.29 4.89 7.43
N PHE A 34 1.52 3.58 7.45
CA PHE A 34 1.16 2.67 8.54
C PHE A 34 2.29 1.71 8.87
N GLN A 35 2.21 1.10 10.05
CA GLN A 35 3.12 0.07 10.53
C GLN A 35 2.33 -1.01 11.28
N ASN A 36 2.71 -2.28 11.11
CA ASN A 36 2.18 -3.37 11.92
C ASN A 36 2.94 -3.48 13.27
N ASP A 37 2.44 -4.34 14.16
CA ASP A 37 3.02 -4.65 15.47
C ASP A 37 4.46 -5.20 15.41
N ARG A 38 4.84 -5.83 14.29
CA ARG A 38 6.21 -6.32 14.01
C ARG A 38 7.14 -5.26 13.42
N GLY A 39 6.66 -4.04 13.29
CA GLY A 39 7.44 -2.92 12.81
C GLY A 39 7.58 -2.82 11.28
N ARG A 40 6.85 -3.63 10.51
CA ARG A 40 6.80 -3.52 9.04
C ARG A 40 5.91 -2.38 8.62
N GLN A 41 6.39 -1.56 7.70
CA GLN A 41 5.72 -0.41 7.15
C GLN A 41 4.91 -0.76 5.91
N LEU A 42 3.84 -0.01 5.72
CA LEU A 42 2.96 -0.06 4.58
C LEU A 42 2.51 1.37 4.26
N ALA A 43 2.30 1.69 2.98
CA ALA A 43 1.70 2.96 2.58
C ALA A 43 0.53 2.74 1.64
N LEU A 44 -0.60 3.37 1.92
CA LEU A 44 -1.76 3.43 1.03
C LEU A 44 -1.66 4.67 0.14
N ALA A 45 -1.82 4.51 -1.18
CA ALA A 45 -2.01 5.63 -2.09
C ALA A 45 -3.47 6.11 -2.04
N LEU A 46 -3.68 7.38 -1.73
CA LEU A 46 -5.00 8.02 -1.58
C LEU A 46 -5.47 8.73 -2.87
N GLU A 47 -4.55 8.98 -3.81
CA GLU A 47 -4.86 9.68 -5.07
C GLU A 47 -5.36 8.76 -6.19
N ARG A 48 -5.41 7.45 -5.94
CA ARG A 48 -5.85 6.43 -6.91
C ARG A 48 -7.28 6.02 -6.61
N ARG A 49 -8.10 5.98 -7.66
CA ARG A 49 -9.56 5.88 -7.57
C ARG A 49 -10.08 4.55 -8.10
N GLU A 50 -9.35 3.96 -9.03
CA GLU A 50 -9.73 2.75 -9.76
C GLU A 50 -9.48 1.44 -8.99
N ALA A 51 -8.64 1.48 -7.95
CA ALA A 51 -8.27 0.33 -7.12
C ALA A 51 -7.54 0.81 -5.86
N ILE A 52 -7.32 -0.10 -4.93
CA ILE A 52 -6.52 0.15 -3.72
C ILE A 52 -5.06 -0.14 -4.06
N TYR A 53 -4.18 0.86 -3.93
CA TYR A 53 -2.76 0.67 -4.20
C TYR A 53 -1.92 0.82 -2.95
N LEU A 54 -1.02 -0.14 -2.73
CA LEU A 54 -0.23 -0.24 -1.51
C LEU A 54 1.26 -0.32 -1.84
N TRP A 55 2.08 0.39 -1.07
CA TRP A 55 3.49 0.09 -0.92
C TRP A 55 3.67 -0.83 0.29
N ALA A 56 4.44 -1.91 0.16
CA ALA A 56 4.68 -2.87 1.23
C ALA A 56 6.11 -3.41 1.20
N GLU A 57 6.64 -3.83 2.36
CA GLU A 57 7.96 -4.46 2.47
C GLU A 57 7.95 -5.92 1.96
N ALA A 58 6.77 -6.57 2.00
CA ALA A 58 6.57 -7.95 1.61
C ALA A 58 5.37 -8.11 0.66
N CYS A 59 5.45 -9.13 -0.20
CA CYS A 59 4.38 -9.50 -1.13
C CYS A 59 3.87 -10.90 -0.78
N PRO A 60 2.54 -11.12 -0.74
CA PRO A 60 1.98 -12.44 -0.48
C PRO A 60 2.32 -13.40 -1.63
N PRO A 61 2.43 -14.71 -1.35
CA PRO A 61 2.46 -15.71 -2.41
C PRO A 61 1.08 -15.80 -3.06
N ASP A 62 1.03 -15.58 -4.38
CA ASP A 62 -0.13 -15.71 -5.28
C ASP A 62 -1.51 -15.59 -4.60
N MET A 63 -1.84 -14.36 -4.16
CA MET A 63 -3.09 -14.07 -3.48
C MET A 63 -4.10 -13.47 -4.44
N GLU A 64 -5.26 -14.12 -4.55
CA GLU A 64 -6.35 -13.67 -5.42
C GLU A 64 -6.73 -12.21 -5.17
N GLY A 65 -6.85 -11.44 -6.25
CA GLY A 65 -7.22 -10.03 -6.21
C GLY A 65 -6.08 -9.08 -5.85
N ILE A 66 -4.83 -9.58 -5.81
CA ILE A 66 -3.62 -8.79 -5.56
C ILE A 66 -2.63 -8.98 -6.70
N GLU A 67 -2.19 -7.86 -7.28
CA GLU A 67 -1.24 -7.84 -8.37
C GLU A 67 -0.04 -6.96 -8.04
N ILE A 68 1.16 -7.35 -8.51
CA ILE A 68 2.36 -6.51 -8.41
C ILE A 68 2.35 -5.49 -9.54
N ASN A 69 2.20 -4.22 -9.20
CA ASN A 69 2.02 -3.10 -10.13
C ASN A 69 3.28 -2.24 -10.32
N ASN A 70 4.47 -2.84 -10.42
CA ASN A 70 5.66 -2.05 -10.72
C ASN A 70 5.63 -1.55 -12.17
N VAL A 71 5.42 -0.24 -12.32
CA VAL A 71 5.18 0.43 -13.60
C VAL A 71 6.35 0.27 -14.56
N LYS A 72 7.59 0.26 -14.05
CA LYS A 72 8.80 0.12 -14.90
C LYS A 72 9.15 -1.33 -15.17
N ARG A 73 8.85 -2.23 -14.23
CA ARG A 73 9.22 -3.65 -14.27
C ARG A 73 8.05 -4.49 -13.76
N PRO A 74 7.04 -4.78 -14.61
CA PRO A 74 5.85 -5.50 -14.19
C PRO A 74 6.17 -6.82 -13.49
N LYS A 75 5.35 -7.21 -12.50
CA LYS A 75 5.50 -8.43 -11.69
C LYS A 75 6.77 -8.51 -10.82
N LEU A 76 7.60 -7.46 -10.79
CA LEU A 76 8.80 -7.39 -9.97
C LEU A 76 8.64 -6.35 -8.86
N PRO A 77 9.33 -6.51 -7.70
CA PRO A 77 9.39 -5.45 -6.72
C PRO A 77 10.08 -4.24 -7.34
N TYR A 78 9.83 -3.07 -6.78
CA TYR A 78 10.73 -1.96 -7.02
C TYR A 78 12.06 -2.23 -6.30
N ALA A 79 13.15 -2.20 -7.06
CA ALA A 79 14.49 -2.35 -6.56
C ALA A 79 14.94 -1.11 -5.73
N PRO A 80 15.97 -1.26 -4.90
CA PRO A 80 16.51 -0.18 -4.06
C PRO A 80 16.87 1.11 -4.82
N ASP A 81 17.36 0.98 -6.05
CA ASP A 81 17.81 2.07 -6.93
C ASP A 81 16.67 2.70 -7.76
N GLN A 82 15.47 2.12 -7.71
CA GLN A 82 14.33 2.69 -8.41
C GLN A 82 13.76 3.87 -7.62
N ALA A 83 13.48 4.98 -8.28
CA ALA A 83 12.82 6.13 -7.67
C ALA A 83 11.43 5.77 -7.09
N ARG A 84 11.05 6.49 -6.02
CA ARG A 84 9.72 6.49 -5.40
C ARG A 84 9.13 7.90 -5.43
N SER A 85 7.84 8.03 -5.09
CA SER A 85 7.29 9.36 -4.83
C SER A 85 7.92 9.96 -3.58
N SER A 86 8.03 11.29 -3.54
CA SER A 86 8.57 12.01 -2.38
C SER A 86 7.82 11.69 -1.09
N ALA A 87 6.49 11.47 -1.16
CA ALA A 87 5.67 11.08 -0.02
C ALA A 87 6.05 9.71 0.55
N VAL A 88 6.36 8.72 -0.30
CA VAL A 88 6.87 7.42 0.17
C VAL A 88 8.23 7.60 0.85
N ASN A 89 9.13 8.37 0.21
CA ASN A 89 10.47 8.59 0.75
C ASN A 89 10.45 9.33 2.11
N SER A 90 9.52 10.26 2.32
CA SER A 90 9.47 11.05 3.56
C SER A 90 8.65 10.40 4.68
N GLN A 91 7.63 9.59 4.36
CA GLN A 91 6.73 9.02 5.36
C GLN A 91 7.02 7.57 5.72
N CYS A 92 7.67 6.80 4.84
CA CYS A 92 7.92 5.37 5.03
C CYS A 92 9.39 5.02 4.77
N SER A 93 10.23 5.19 5.79
CA SER A 93 11.69 4.95 5.70
C SER A 93 12.07 3.55 5.20
N ARG A 94 11.27 2.52 5.47
CA ARG A 94 11.52 1.13 5.03
C ARG A 94 11.03 0.83 3.61
N LEU A 95 10.25 1.75 3.02
CA LEU A 95 9.74 1.67 1.65
C LEU A 95 10.46 2.68 0.71
N ALA A 96 11.24 3.59 1.30
CA ALA A 96 12.00 4.60 0.60
C ALA A 96 13.06 4.00 -0.33
N GLU A 97 13.53 4.83 -1.26
CA GLU A 97 14.72 4.53 -2.05
C GLU A 97 15.89 4.07 -1.15
N GLY A 98 16.67 3.11 -1.63
CA GLY A 98 17.62 2.33 -0.82
C GLY A 98 17.03 1.01 -0.29
N ASN A 99 15.70 0.85 -0.30
CA ASN A 99 15.03 -0.39 0.10
C ASN A 99 14.25 -1.05 -1.03
N LYS A 100 14.17 -2.38 -0.99
CA LYS A 100 13.23 -3.15 -1.82
C LYS A 100 11.81 -2.89 -1.33
N ALA A 101 10.90 -2.53 -2.24
CA ALA A 101 9.50 -2.31 -1.92
C ALA A 101 8.59 -2.93 -2.98
N TRP A 102 7.44 -3.43 -2.57
CA TRP A 102 6.41 -3.94 -3.46
C TRP A 102 5.34 -2.87 -3.63
N TYR A 103 4.97 -2.59 -4.87
CA TYR A 103 3.80 -1.78 -5.17
C TYR A 103 2.70 -2.72 -5.64
N LEU A 104 1.64 -2.83 -4.84
CA LEU A 104 0.57 -3.79 -4.98
C LEU A 104 -0.70 -3.07 -5.41
N ARG A 105 -1.50 -3.73 -6.25
CA ARG A 105 -2.86 -3.32 -6.59
C ARG A 105 -3.81 -4.37 -6.01
N CYS A 106 -4.68 -3.95 -5.10
CA CYS A 106 -5.79 -4.74 -4.59
C CYS A 106 -7.07 -4.30 -5.29
N THR A 107 -7.75 -5.24 -5.96
CA THR A 107 -8.94 -4.92 -6.77
C THR A 107 -10.21 -4.70 -5.95
N THR A 108 -10.23 -5.16 -4.70
CA THR A 108 -11.39 -5.07 -3.81
C THR A 108 -10.97 -4.86 -2.35
N MET A 109 -11.89 -4.38 -1.52
CA MET A 109 -11.69 -4.34 -0.06
C MET A 109 -11.41 -5.73 0.52
N ALA A 110 -12.11 -6.78 0.07
CA ALA A 110 -11.87 -8.14 0.54
C ALA A 110 -10.42 -8.60 0.28
N ALA A 111 -9.84 -8.24 -0.87
CA ALA A 111 -8.44 -8.52 -1.17
C ALA A 111 -7.49 -7.77 -0.21
N LEU A 112 -7.77 -6.49 0.09
CA LEU A 112 -7.03 -5.72 1.09
C LEU A 112 -7.07 -6.38 2.47
N GLU A 113 -8.25 -6.78 2.95
CA GLU A 113 -8.37 -7.39 4.28
C GLU A 113 -7.59 -8.71 4.39
N ARG A 114 -7.66 -9.55 3.33
CA ARG A 114 -6.88 -10.80 3.26
C ARG A 114 -5.38 -10.50 3.30
N PHE A 115 -4.93 -9.49 2.55
CA PHE A 115 -3.54 -9.04 2.56
C PHE A 115 -3.10 -8.61 3.95
N ILE A 116 -3.87 -7.78 4.64
CA ILE A 116 -3.49 -7.25 5.95
C ILE A 116 -3.43 -8.35 7.02
N ARG A 117 -4.38 -9.29 7.00
CA ARG A 117 -4.33 -10.48 7.86
C ARG A 117 -3.04 -11.29 7.64
N TRP A 118 -2.64 -11.50 6.38
CA TRP A 118 -1.38 -12.16 6.07
C TRP A 118 -0.16 -11.32 6.48
N TYR A 119 -0.17 -10.01 6.21
CA TYR A 119 0.94 -9.09 6.45
C TYR A 119 1.27 -8.93 7.94
N ALA A 120 0.27 -9.01 8.80
CA ALA A 120 0.45 -9.03 10.26
C ALA A 120 1.08 -10.34 10.76
N ALA A 121 0.79 -11.47 10.10
CA ALA A 121 1.28 -12.79 10.49
C ALA A 121 2.67 -13.14 9.91
N ALA A 122 3.06 -12.51 8.80
CA ALA A 122 4.30 -12.74 8.07
C ALA A 122 5.52 -12.10 8.75
#